data_AF-A0A060C6U6-F1
#
_entry.id   AF-A0A060C6U6-F1
#
_cell.length_a   1.000
_cell.length_b   1.000
_cell.length_c   1.000
_cell.angle_alpha   90.00
_cell.angle_beta   90.00
_cell.angle_gamma   90.00
#
_symmetry.space_group_name_H-M   'P 1'
#
loop_
_entity.id
_entity.type
_entity.pdbx_description
1 polymer ?
#
loop_
_entity_poly.entity_id
_entity_poly.type
_entity_poly.pdbx_seq_one_letter_code
_entity_poly.pdbx_strand_id
1 'polypeptide(L)' 'MNEDGLRFEDEFVRHKMLDAIGDLFMCGHNIIGAFTAYKSGHALNNKLLQAVLAKQE' A
#
# COMPACT_ATOMS: atom_id res chain seq x y z
N MET A 1 20.68 10.80 -11.60
CA MET A 1 20.34 11.09 -10.19
C MET A 1 19.57 12.39 -10.19
N ASN A 2 18.54 12.57 -9.36
CA ASN A 2 17.72 13.79 -9.41
C ASN A 2 18.58 15.00 -9.02
N GLU A 3 18.64 16.04 -9.87
CA GLU A 3 19.46 17.24 -9.64
C GLU A 3 18.92 18.08 -8.47
N ASP A 4 17.59 18.08 -8.29
CA ASP A 4 16.89 18.81 -7.22
C ASP A 4 16.75 18.01 -5.90
N GLY A 5 17.25 16.77 -5.86
CA GLY A 5 17.13 15.90 -4.68
C GLY A 5 15.74 15.26 -4.49
N LEU A 6 15.36 15.05 -3.23
CA LEU A 6 14.07 14.47 -2.83
C LEU A 6 13.05 15.57 -2.50
N ARG A 7 11.77 15.31 -2.77
CA ARG A 7 10.67 16.20 -2.37
C ARG A 7 10.46 16.21 -0.86
N PHE A 8 10.74 15.08 -0.21
CA PHE A 8 10.67 14.88 1.23
C PHE A 8 11.84 14.00 1.69
N GLU A 9 12.33 14.20 2.90
CA GLU A 9 13.40 13.36 3.47
C GLU A 9 13.00 11.87 3.53
N ASP A 10 11.71 11.59 3.67
CA ASP A 10 11.10 10.27 3.77
C ASP A 10 10.31 9.86 2.50
N GLU A 11 10.61 10.48 1.35
CA GLU A 11 9.86 10.27 0.09
C GLU A 11 9.71 8.79 -0.31
N PHE A 12 10.74 7.98 -0.08
CA PHE A 12 10.70 6.54 -0.41
C PHE A 12 9.64 5.78 0.40
N VAL A 13 9.51 6.02 1.70
CA VAL A 13 8.52 5.32 2.53
C VAL A 13 7.12 5.88 2.26
N ARG A 14 7.00 7.19 1.99
CA ARG A 14 5.73 7.80 1.57
C ARG A 14 5.21 7.21 0.27
N HIS A 15 6.09 7.00 -0.70
CA HIS A 15 5.73 6.34 -1.96
C HIS A 15 5.22 4.91 -1.70
N LYS A 16 5.86 4.16 -0.80
CA LYS A 16 5.38 2.83 -0.40
C LYS A 16 4.01 2.86 0.29
N MET A 17 3.71 3.88 1.08
CA MET A 17 2.37 4.07 1.65
C MET A 17 1.35 4.38 0.54
N LEU A 18 1.71 5.23 -0.42
CA LEU A 18 0.86 5.56 -1.57
C LEU A 18 0.57 4.32 -2.42
N ASP A 19 1.59 3.51 -2.71
CA ASP A 19 1.47 2.22 -3.41
C ASP A 19 0.49 1.29 -2.68
N ALA A 20 0.63 1.16 -1.36
CA ALA A 20 -0.23 0.30 -0.57
C ALA A 20 -1.69 0.76 -0.58
N ILE A 21 -1.96 2.07 -0.58
CA ILE A 21 -3.33 2.59 -0.73
C ILE A 21 -3.91 2.20 -2.09
N GLY A 22 -3.12 2.34 -3.17
CA GLY A 22 -3.53 1.93 -4.51
C GLY A 22 -3.82 0.43 -4.61
N ASP A 23 -2.92 -0.40 -4.08
CA ASP A 23 -3.07 -1.86 -4.05
C ASP A 23 -4.31 -2.29 -3.28
N LEU A 24 -4.58 -1.66 -2.13
CA LEU A 24 -5.75 -1.95 -1.30
C LEU A 24 -7.06 -1.53 -1.96
N PHE A 25 -7.05 -0.43 -2.74
CA PHE A 25 -8.23 0.05 -3.46
C PHE A 25 -8.63 -0.86 -4.63
N MET A 26 -7.78 -1.81 -5.03
CA MET A 26 -8.10 -2.79 -6.08
C MET A 26 -9.30 -3.70 -5.72
N CYS A 27 -9.77 -3.73 -4.47
CA CYS A 27 -11.00 -4.44 -4.10
C CYS A 27 -12.28 -3.72 -4.54
N GLY A 28 -12.18 -2.49 -5.09
CA GLY A 28 -13.33 -1.72 -5.58
C GLY A 28 -14.21 -1.10 -4.48
N HIS A 29 -13.79 -1.18 -3.22
CA HIS A 29 -14.54 -0.66 -2.08
C HIS A 29 -13.64 0.20 -1.18
N ASN A 30 -14.23 1.18 -0.50
CA ASN A 30 -13.53 1.92 0.53
C ASN A 30 -13.31 1.01 1.75
N ILE A 31 -12.07 0.92 2.22
CA ILE A 31 -11.71 0.15 3.40
C ILE A 31 -11.71 1.07 4.62
N ILE A 32 -12.50 0.73 5.64
CA ILE A 32 -12.41 1.34 6.97
C ILE A 32 -11.61 0.38 7.85
N GLY A 33 -10.37 0.73 8.14
CA GLY A 33 -9.49 -0.12 8.94
C GLY A 33 -8.11 0.46 9.16
N ALA A 34 -7.29 -0.25 9.93
CA ALA A 34 -5.88 0.09 10.13
C ALA A 34 -5.00 -0.85 9.29
N PHE A 35 -4.08 -0.28 8.53
CA PHE A 35 -3.10 -1.01 7.73
C PHE A 35 -1.70 -0.81 8.31
N THR A 36 -0.95 -1.90 8.50
CA THR A 36 0.44 -1.86 8.91
C THR A 36 1.24 -2.77 7.99
N ALA A 37 2.33 -2.26 7.42
CA ALA A 37 3.19 -2.98 6.51
C ALA A 37 4.64 -2.89 6.96
N TYR A 38 5.33 -4.04 6.97
CA TYR A 38 6.77 -4.11 7.21
C TYR A 38 7.44 -4.69 5.97
N LYS A 39 8.23 -3.87 5.27
CA LYS A 39 8.90 -4.24 4.00
C LYS A 39 7.94 -4.87 2.97
N SER A 40 6.70 -4.40 2.94
CA SER A 40 5.67 -4.91 2.00
C SER A 40 5.91 -4.41 0.58
N GLY A 41 5.48 -5.21 -0.39
CA GLY A 41 5.37 -4.84 -1.80
C GLY A 41 4.06 -5.33 -2.39
N HIS A 42 3.81 -5.04 -3.67
CA HIS A 42 2.53 -5.28 -4.34
C HIS A 42 2.02 -6.73 -4.19
N ALA A 43 2.90 -7.72 -4.29
CA ALA A 43 2.51 -9.13 -4.16
C ALA A 43 1.97 -9.47 -2.76
N LEU A 44 2.53 -8.88 -1.70
CA LEU A 44 2.06 -9.11 -0.33
C LEU A 44 0.76 -8.35 -0.06
N ASN A 45 0.64 -7.12 -0.57
CA ASN A 45 -0.59 -6.33 -0.47
C ASN A 45 -1.76 -7.04 -1.17
N ASN A 46 -1.53 -7.62 -2.36
CA ASN A 46 -2.55 -8.40 -3.07
C ASN A 46 -2.97 -9.67 -2.30
N LYS A 47 -2.00 -10.41 -1.74
CA LYS A 47 -2.31 -11.59 -0.89
C LYS A 47 -3.13 -11.22 0.34
N LEU A 48 -2.81 -10.09 0.98
CA LEU A 48 -3.61 -9.56 2.09
C LEU A 48 -5.04 -9.27 1.63
N LEU A 49 -5.19 -8.60 0.49
CA LEU A 49 -6.49 -8.25 -0.06
C LEU A 49 -7.35 -9.49 -0.35
N GLN A 50 -6.77 -10.51 -1.00
CA GLN A 50 -7.44 -11.79 -1.25
C GLN A 50 -7.87 -12.47 0.05
N ALA A 51 -7.01 -12.47 1.08
CA ALA A 51 -7.32 -13.06 2.37
C ALA A 51 -8.42 -12.30 3.14
N VAL A 52 -8.50 -10.98 2.99
CA VAL A 52 -9.57 -10.16 3.57
C VAL A 52 -10.89 -10.44 2.86
N LEU A 53 -10.89 -10.44 1.53
CA LEU A 53 -12.10 -10.69 0.73
C LEU A 53 -12.65 -12.12 0.94
N ALA A 54 -11.77 -13.13 1.06
CA ALA A 54 -12.19 -14.50 1.35
C ALA A 54 -12.84 -14.69 2.72
N LYS A 55 -12.71 -13.73 3.64
CA LYS A 55 -13.34 -13.73 4.97
C LYS A 55 -14.61 -12.87 5.04
N GLN A 56 -15.07 -12.31 3.93
CA GLN A 56 -16.32 -11.54 3.89
C GLN A 56 -17.56 -12.41 3.61
N GLU A 57 -17.38 -13.71 3.36
CA GLU A 57 -18.44 -14.74 3.27
C GLU A 57 -18.55 -15.52 4.59
#